data_AF-A0A1V3ICW0-F1
#
_entry.id   AF-A0A1V3ICW0-F1
#
_cell.length_a   1.000
_cell.length_b   1.000
_cell.length_c   1.000
_cell.angle_alpha   90.00
_cell.angle_beta   90.00
_cell.angle_gamma   90.00
#
_symmetry.space_group_name_H-M   'P 1'
#
loop_
_entity.id
_entity.type
_entity.pdbx_description
1 polymer ?
#
loop_
_entity_poly.entity_id
_entity_poly.type
_entity_poly.pdbx_seq_one_letter_code
_entity_poly.pdbx_strand_id
1 'polypeptide(L)'
;MKLWFSAKELAGIGGLSKYPSNINRQARKERWQSQPLKGIKGGGVEYAFSSLPEPVQVELQRKFAVTVVKSKPKAPLALHQVDLNTLTAKQREAADARMALVVKVLELEQAQPRYKAVNFLCEQIKHGEVSAELMRLVELANNKKGKNRTLSDRTLGQWVLDYEKADTPEARLKALVPMKRMAKKAEEIWWLPDFLAVYRQTNGINVAEAYYYFSKEWDMRFFCGVVLLC
;
A
#
# COMPACT_ATOMS: atom_id res chain seq x y z
N MET A 1 7.88 -15.01 6.75
CA MET A 1 8.11 -14.66 8.17
C MET A 1 9.61 -14.62 8.41
N LYS A 2 10.15 -13.63 9.14
CA LYS A 2 11.59 -13.55 9.44
C LYS A 2 11.94 -14.66 10.44
N LEU A 3 12.97 -15.46 10.15
CA LEU A 3 13.31 -16.67 10.93
C LEU A 3 14.56 -16.51 11.81
N TRP A 4 15.33 -15.44 11.61
CA TRP A 4 16.61 -15.19 12.27
C TRP A 4 16.65 -13.77 12.81
N PHE A 5 17.11 -13.59 14.05
CA PHE A 5 17.05 -12.33 14.76
C PHE A 5 18.39 -11.96 15.38
N SER A 6 18.81 -10.72 15.21
CA SER A 6 20.01 -10.21 15.88
C SER A 6 19.74 -9.91 17.35
N ALA A 7 20.78 -9.95 18.19
CA ALA A 7 20.66 -9.55 19.61
C ALA A 7 20.17 -8.11 19.80
N LYS A 8 20.38 -7.23 18.80
CA LYS A 8 19.86 -5.86 18.82
C LYS A 8 18.34 -5.82 18.63
N GLU A 9 17.80 -6.70 17.80
CA GLU A 9 16.36 -6.82 17.57
C GLU A 9 15.63 -7.48 18.74
N LEU A 10 16.30 -8.37 19.47
CA LEU A 10 15.75 -9.07 20.64
C LEU A 10 15.81 -8.24 21.93
N ALA A 11 16.50 -7.09 21.92
CA ALA A 11 16.68 -6.24 23.10
C ALA A 11 15.34 -5.78 23.69
N GLY A 12 15.10 -6.14 24.95
CA GLY A 12 13.89 -5.76 25.68
C GLY A 12 12.61 -6.49 25.27
N ILE A 13 12.69 -7.57 24.49
CA ILE A 13 11.53 -8.38 24.08
C ILE A 13 11.35 -9.57 25.03
N GLY A 14 10.14 -9.86 25.47
CA GLY A 14 9.79 -11.09 26.18
C GLY A 14 10.53 -11.26 27.50
N GLY A 15 10.89 -10.16 28.17
CA GLY A 15 11.71 -10.17 29.39
C GLY A 15 13.22 -10.23 29.17
N LEU A 16 13.70 -10.20 27.93
CA LEU A 16 15.13 -10.13 27.63
C LEU A 16 15.74 -8.79 28.07
N SER A 17 17.04 -8.82 28.34
CA SER A 17 17.81 -7.62 28.67
C SER A 17 17.74 -6.58 27.54
N LYS A 18 17.73 -5.29 27.90
CA LYS A 18 17.84 -4.18 26.95
C LYS A 18 19.22 -4.09 26.29
N TYR A 19 20.22 -4.78 26.82
CA TYR A 19 21.59 -4.74 26.34
C TYR A 19 21.91 -5.98 25.49
N PRO A 20 22.25 -5.83 24.20
CA PRO A 20 22.53 -6.95 23.30
C PRO A 20 23.66 -7.88 23.78
N SER A 21 24.64 -7.34 24.53
CA SER A 21 25.71 -8.13 25.14
C SER A 21 25.20 -9.17 26.16
N ASN A 22 24.19 -8.82 26.94
CA ASN A 22 23.56 -9.72 27.90
C ASN A 22 22.74 -10.81 27.19
N ILE A 23 22.09 -10.45 26.07
CA ILE A 23 21.37 -11.41 25.23
C ILE A 23 22.35 -12.41 24.61
N ASN A 24 23.49 -11.95 24.10
CA ASN A 24 24.51 -12.85 23.57
C ASN A 24 25.05 -13.81 24.65
N ARG A 25 25.21 -13.34 25.89
CA ARG A 25 25.62 -14.19 27.01
C ARG A 25 24.55 -15.24 27.33
N GLN A 26 23.28 -14.84 27.34
CA GLN A 26 22.15 -15.75 27.56
C GLN A 26 22.04 -16.78 26.43
N ALA A 27 22.13 -16.36 25.18
CA ALA A 27 22.07 -17.23 24.01
C ALA A 27 23.18 -18.30 24.02
N ARG A 28 24.38 -17.96 24.49
CA ARG A 28 25.47 -18.94 24.69
C ARG A 28 25.17 -19.91 25.84
N LYS A 29 24.63 -19.40 26.96
CA LYS A 29 24.26 -20.22 28.12
C LYS A 29 23.17 -21.22 27.78
N GLU A 30 22.16 -20.78 27.03
CA GLU A 30 20.99 -21.57 26.63
C GLU A 30 21.16 -22.26 25.27
N ARG A 31 22.33 -22.11 24.64
CA ARG A 31 22.71 -22.75 23.36
C ARG A 31 21.70 -22.51 22.23
N TRP A 32 21.26 -21.27 22.06
CA TRP A 32 20.39 -20.90 20.96
C TRP A 32 21.05 -21.19 19.61
N GLN A 33 20.27 -21.65 18.64
CA GLN A 33 20.76 -21.96 17.30
C GLN A 33 21.15 -20.66 16.62
N SER A 34 22.38 -20.60 16.09
CA SER A 34 22.99 -19.34 15.69
C SER A 34 23.69 -19.43 14.33
N GLN A 35 23.66 -18.34 13.56
CA GLN A 35 24.32 -18.20 12.26
C GLN A 35 25.06 -16.86 12.15
N PRO A 36 26.15 -16.77 11.37
CA PRO A 36 26.84 -15.50 11.13
C PRO A 36 25.98 -14.54 10.29
N LEU A 37 26.02 -13.24 10.60
CA LEU A 37 25.41 -12.21 9.76
C LEU A 37 26.15 -12.11 8.42
N LYS A 38 25.39 -12.12 7.32
CA LYS A 38 25.91 -11.91 5.97
C LYS A 38 26.10 -10.41 5.69
N GLY A 39 27.28 -10.01 5.22
CA GLY A 39 27.52 -8.69 4.62
C GLY A 39 27.87 -7.53 5.56
N ILE A 40 28.21 -7.78 6.83
CA ILE A 40 28.55 -6.72 7.80
C ILE A 40 30.05 -6.75 8.14
N LYS A 41 30.75 -5.62 7.97
CA LYS A 41 32.12 -5.43 8.47
C LYS A 41 32.12 -5.44 10.00
N GLY A 42 32.88 -6.37 10.59
CA GLY A 42 33.00 -6.54 12.05
C GLY A 42 32.39 -7.84 12.59
N GLY A 43 31.71 -8.63 11.75
CA GLY A 43 31.09 -9.89 12.17
C GLY A 43 29.92 -9.69 13.14
N GLY A 44 29.12 -10.74 13.32
CA GLY A 44 27.95 -10.73 14.20
C GLY A 44 27.17 -12.02 14.04
N VAL A 45 26.29 -12.32 14.99
CA VAL A 45 25.51 -13.56 15.02
C VAL A 45 24.01 -13.25 15.13
N GLU A 46 23.19 -14.00 14.39
CA GLU A 46 21.74 -14.04 14.52
C GLU A 46 21.31 -15.37 15.13
N TYR A 47 20.16 -15.36 15.79
CA TYR A 47 19.57 -16.51 16.47
C TYR A 47 18.28 -16.95 15.79
N ALA A 48 18.09 -18.26 15.64
CA ALA A 48 16.90 -18.83 15.03
C ALA A 48 15.69 -18.62 15.95
N PHE A 49 14.57 -18.21 15.36
CA PHE A 49 13.30 -18.00 16.06
C PHE A 49 12.89 -19.19 16.94
N SER A 50 12.99 -20.40 16.39
CA SER A 50 12.63 -21.66 17.04
C SER A 50 13.48 -22.00 18.27
N SER A 51 14.64 -21.35 18.43
CA SER A 51 15.55 -21.58 19.53
C SER A 51 15.48 -20.51 20.63
N LEU A 52 14.61 -19.50 20.47
CA LEU A 52 14.40 -18.44 21.45
C LEU A 52 13.47 -18.92 22.59
N PRO A 53 13.51 -18.30 23.77
CA PRO A 53 12.57 -18.60 24.85
C PRO A 53 11.12 -18.34 24.43
N GLU A 54 10.19 -19.17 24.92
CA GLU A 54 8.76 -19.07 24.60
C GLU A 54 8.16 -17.66 24.79
N PRO A 55 8.46 -16.92 25.88
CA PRO A 55 7.94 -15.56 26.05
C PRO A 55 8.39 -14.59 24.94
N VAL A 56 9.59 -14.82 24.39
CA VAL A 56 10.17 -14.02 23.31
C VAL A 56 9.52 -14.39 21.98
N GLN A 57 9.28 -15.68 21.75
CA GLN A 57 8.60 -16.17 20.54
C GLN A 57 7.18 -15.59 20.42
N VAL A 58 6.40 -15.66 21.50
CA VAL A 58 5.03 -15.12 21.55
C VAL A 58 5.01 -13.62 21.30
N GLU A 59 5.93 -12.85 21.91
CA GLU A 59 5.95 -11.39 21.73
C GLU A 59 6.43 -10.99 20.33
N LEU A 60 7.39 -11.72 19.75
CA LEU A 60 7.80 -11.54 18.35
C LEU A 60 6.64 -11.85 17.41
N GLN A 61 5.94 -12.97 17.57
CA GLN A 61 4.76 -13.31 16.78
C GLN A 61 3.68 -12.23 16.88
N ARG A 62 3.40 -11.73 18.09
CA ARG A 62 2.48 -10.61 18.30
C ARG A 62 2.91 -9.35 17.54
N LYS A 63 4.19 -8.96 17.63
CA LYS A 63 4.72 -7.80 16.90
C LYS A 63 4.61 -7.97 15.39
N PHE A 64 4.86 -9.17 14.86
CA PHE A 64 4.67 -9.47 13.44
C PHE A 64 3.20 -9.45 13.02
N ALA A 65 2.29 -10.03 13.80
CA ALA A 65 0.85 -9.99 13.53
C ALA A 65 0.34 -8.54 13.45
N VAL A 66 0.71 -7.70 14.43
CA VAL A 66 0.35 -6.26 14.42
C VAL A 66 0.98 -5.54 13.22
N THR A 67 2.19 -5.90 12.82
CA THR A 67 2.86 -5.28 11.67
C THR A 67 2.19 -5.68 10.35
N VAL A 68 1.77 -6.94 10.20
CA VAL A 68 1.03 -7.43 9.03
C VAL A 68 -0.35 -6.77 8.93
N VAL A 69 -1.02 -6.51 10.07
CA VAL A 69 -2.30 -5.78 10.09
C VAL A 69 -2.12 -4.28 9.78
N LYS A 70 -1.02 -3.66 10.25
CA LYS A 70 -0.70 -2.24 9.98
C LYS A 70 -0.20 -2.02 8.55
N SER A 71 0.55 -2.97 7.98
CA SER A 71 0.81 -3.01 6.56
C SER A 71 -0.47 -3.50 5.89
N LYS A 72 -1.40 -2.60 5.57
CA LYS A 72 -2.48 -2.93 4.63
C LYS A 72 -1.82 -3.72 3.49
N PRO A 73 -2.14 -5.01 3.27
CA PRO A 73 -1.82 -5.61 1.99
C PRO A 73 -2.47 -4.65 1.01
N LYS A 74 -1.64 -4.00 0.21
CA LYS A 74 -2.11 -3.19 -0.89
C LYS A 74 -2.68 -4.25 -1.81
N ALA A 75 -3.94 -4.64 -1.55
CA ALA A 75 -4.70 -5.46 -2.46
C ALA A 75 -4.42 -4.79 -3.80
N PRO A 76 -3.93 -5.54 -4.80
CA PRO A 76 -3.94 -5.01 -6.14
C PRO A 76 -5.33 -4.44 -6.28
N LEU A 77 -5.44 -3.14 -6.58
CA LEU A 77 -6.69 -2.69 -7.18
C LEU A 77 -6.93 -3.76 -8.24
N ALA A 78 -8.07 -4.46 -8.16
CA ALA A 78 -8.44 -5.37 -9.21
C ALA A 78 -8.62 -4.46 -10.43
N LEU A 79 -7.51 -4.18 -11.11
CA LEU A 79 -7.40 -3.41 -12.31
C LEU A 79 -8.04 -4.37 -13.30
N HIS A 80 -9.36 -4.28 -13.44
CA HIS A 80 -10.00 -4.85 -14.59
C HIS A 80 -9.20 -4.35 -15.80
N GLN A 81 -8.79 -5.29 -16.65
CA GLN A 81 -8.23 -4.93 -17.93
C GLN A 81 -9.26 -4.02 -18.59
N VAL A 82 -8.91 -2.75 -18.77
CA VAL A 82 -9.82 -1.78 -19.37
C VAL A 82 -10.15 -2.27 -20.78
N ASP A 83 -11.42 -2.59 -21.01
CA ASP A 83 -11.94 -2.91 -22.34
C ASP A 83 -12.27 -1.60 -23.04
N LEU A 84 -11.56 -1.31 -24.12
CA LEU A 84 -11.70 -0.07 -24.89
C LEU A 84 -13.10 0.12 -25.48
N ASN A 85 -13.83 -0.98 -25.72
CA ASN A 85 -15.18 -0.96 -26.27
C ASN A 85 -16.23 -0.51 -25.25
N THR A 86 -15.91 -0.60 -23.96
CA THR A 86 -16.82 -0.23 -22.85
C THR A 86 -16.56 1.16 -22.29
N LEU A 87 -15.59 1.89 -22.86
CA LEU A 87 -15.24 3.23 -22.41
C LEU A 87 -16.34 4.24 -22.68
N THR A 88 -16.70 4.99 -21.64
CA THR A 88 -17.57 6.16 -21.80
C THR A 88 -16.84 7.30 -22.54
N ALA A 89 -17.58 8.16 -23.26
CA ALA A 89 -17.01 9.34 -23.92
C ALA A 89 -16.13 10.18 -22.99
N LYS A 90 -16.59 10.44 -21.75
CA LYS A 90 -15.83 11.15 -20.73
C LYS A 90 -14.50 10.49 -20.34
N GLN A 91 -14.44 9.15 -20.35
CA GLN A 91 -13.20 8.44 -20.06
C GLN A 91 -12.21 8.56 -21.21
N ARG A 92 -12.71 8.51 -22.45
CA ARG A 92 -11.89 8.69 -23.65
C ARG A 92 -11.33 10.11 -23.72
N GLU A 93 -12.18 11.13 -23.58
CA GLU A 93 -11.77 12.54 -23.52
C GLU A 93 -10.71 12.80 -22.42
N ALA A 94 -10.91 12.23 -21.23
CA ALA A 94 -9.94 12.37 -20.15
C ALA A 94 -8.61 11.66 -20.46
N ALA A 95 -8.65 10.51 -21.15
CA ALA A 95 -7.44 9.78 -21.55
C ALA A 95 -6.68 10.53 -22.66
N ASP A 96 -7.40 11.05 -23.66
CA ASP A 96 -6.83 11.86 -24.74
C ASP A 96 -6.18 13.13 -24.18
N ALA A 97 -6.85 13.81 -23.24
CA ALA A 97 -6.28 14.97 -22.57
C ALA A 97 -5.01 14.63 -21.77
N ARG A 98 -4.96 13.46 -21.11
CA ARG A 98 -3.74 12.98 -20.44
C ARG A 98 -2.62 12.71 -21.43
N MET A 99 -2.91 12.10 -22.58
CA MET A 99 -1.93 11.86 -23.64
C MET A 99 -1.33 13.19 -24.14
N ALA A 100 -2.17 14.20 -24.39
CA ALA A 100 -1.71 15.51 -24.81
C ALA A 100 -0.77 16.16 -23.77
N LEU A 101 -1.10 16.06 -22.48
CA LEU A 101 -0.22 16.55 -21.41
C LEU A 101 1.09 15.78 -21.32
N VAL A 102 1.07 14.45 -21.52
CA VAL A 102 2.29 13.63 -21.57
C VAL A 102 3.18 14.04 -22.74
N VAL A 103 2.61 14.22 -23.94
CA VAL A 103 3.36 14.72 -25.10
C VAL A 103 4.03 16.05 -24.79
N LYS A 104 3.31 16.96 -24.11
CA LYS A 104 3.90 18.25 -23.71
C LYS A 104 5.08 18.10 -22.75
N VAL A 105 5.04 17.14 -21.83
CA VAL A 105 6.17 16.84 -20.95
C VAL A 105 7.34 16.25 -21.76
N LEU A 106 7.07 15.33 -22.69
CA LEU A 106 8.11 14.72 -23.54
C LEU A 106 8.80 15.75 -24.44
N GLU A 107 8.08 16.77 -24.93
CA GLU A 107 8.69 17.92 -25.62
C GLU A 107 9.65 18.69 -24.70
N LEU A 108 9.24 19.00 -23.48
CA LEU A 108 10.07 19.68 -22.49
C LEU A 108 11.29 18.83 -22.10
N GLU A 109 11.15 17.51 -22.06
CA GLU A 109 12.23 16.57 -21.75
C GLU A 109 13.41 16.62 -22.74
N GLN A 110 13.19 17.10 -23.96
CA GLN A 110 14.28 17.28 -24.93
C GLN A 110 15.31 18.33 -24.49
N ALA A 111 14.91 19.26 -23.62
CA ALA A 111 15.78 20.34 -23.13
C ALA A 111 16.18 20.20 -21.66
N GLN A 112 15.51 19.34 -20.88
CA GLN A 112 15.74 19.21 -19.44
C GLN A 112 15.35 17.82 -18.90
N PRO A 113 15.87 17.41 -17.74
CA PRO A 113 15.45 16.14 -17.12
C PRO A 113 13.95 16.11 -16.80
N ARG A 114 13.33 14.93 -16.97
CA ARG A 114 11.91 14.62 -16.68
C ARG A 114 11.35 15.30 -15.44
N TYR A 115 12.01 15.13 -14.30
CA TYR A 115 11.49 15.65 -13.04
C TYR A 115 11.36 17.18 -13.07
N LYS A 116 12.26 17.88 -13.79
CA LYS A 116 12.17 19.33 -14.01
C LYS A 116 11.07 19.68 -15.01
N ALA A 117 10.97 18.94 -16.12
CA ALA A 117 9.91 19.14 -17.11
C ALA A 117 8.50 19.01 -16.51
N VAL A 118 8.28 17.95 -15.71
CA VAL A 118 7.02 17.72 -14.98
C VAL A 118 6.75 18.83 -13.98
N ASN A 119 7.73 19.19 -13.16
CA ASN A 119 7.58 20.24 -12.15
C ASN A 119 7.28 21.60 -12.81
N PHE A 120 8.02 21.95 -13.86
CA PHE A 120 7.84 23.19 -14.62
C PHE A 120 6.44 23.32 -15.22
N LEU A 121 5.90 22.26 -15.83
CA LEU A 121 4.54 22.27 -16.37
C LEU A 121 3.50 22.39 -15.25
N CYS A 122 3.68 21.67 -14.15
CA CYS A 122 2.78 21.77 -12.99
C CYS A 122 2.77 23.17 -12.37
N GLU A 123 3.92 23.85 -12.27
CA GLU A 123 4.00 25.23 -11.77
C GLU A 123 3.29 26.22 -12.71
N GLN A 124 3.53 26.15 -14.03
CA GLN A 124 2.79 27.00 -14.98
C GLN A 124 1.28 26.79 -14.90
N ILE A 125 0.83 25.54 -14.72
CA ILE A 125 -0.59 25.22 -14.54
C ILE A 125 -1.14 25.85 -13.26
N LYS A 126 -0.40 25.78 -12.14
CA LYS A 126 -0.81 26.38 -10.86
C LYS A 126 -0.92 27.90 -10.94
N HIS A 127 -0.01 28.54 -11.66
CA HIS A 127 0.02 29.99 -11.83
C HIS A 127 -0.87 30.51 -12.97
N GLY A 128 -1.48 29.62 -13.76
CA GLY A 128 -2.32 30.02 -14.89
C GLY A 128 -1.54 30.59 -16.07
N GLU A 129 -0.25 30.27 -16.17
CA GLU A 129 0.67 30.76 -17.21
C GLU A 129 0.63 29.90 -18.48
N VAL A 130 -0.22 28.87 -18.50
CA VAL A 130 -0.45 28.02 -19.67
C VAL A 130 -1.55 28.59 -20.57
N SER A 131 -1.54 28.21 -21.86
CA SER A 131 -2.58 28.61 -22.79
C SER A 131 -3.97 28.13 -22.35
N ALA A 132 -5.03 28.84 -22.77
CA ALA A 132 -6.41 28.48 -22.45
C ALA A 132 -6.77 27.06 -22.89
N GLU A 133 -6.25 26.64 -24.05
CA GLU A 133 -6.44 25.28 -24.56
C GLU A 133 -5.74 24.24 -23.66
N LEU A 134 -4.50 24.49 -23.24
CA LEU A 134 -3.79 23.59 -22.35
C LEU A 134 -4.47 23.50 -20.98
N MET A 135 -5.00 24.61 -20.48
CA MET A 135 -5.79 24.63 -19.24
C MET A 135 -7.08 23.81 -19.37
N ARG A 136 -7.80 23.90 -20.50
CA ARG A 136 -8.96 23.05 -20.78
C ARG A 136 -8.61 21.55 -20.77
N LEU A 137 -7.47 21.18 -21.36
CA LEU A 137 -6.97 19.79 -21.32
C LEU A 137 -6.66 19.33 -19.88
N VAL A 138 -6.07 20.20 -19.06
CA VAL A 138 -5.83 19.90 -17.63
C VAL A 138 -7.14 19.62 -16.90
N GLU A 139 -8.19 20.41 -17.14
CA GLU A 139 -9.50 20.20 -16.54
C GLU A 139 -10.11 18.85 -16.94
N LEU A 140 -10.07 18.51 -18.23
CA LEU A 140 -10.55 17.22 -18.76
C LEU A 140 -9.74 16.03 -18.19
N ALA A 141 -8.41 16.14 -18.15
CA ALA A 141 -7.51 15.09 -17.69
C ALA A 141 -7.69 14.76 -16.20
N ASN A 142 -7.91 15.78 -15.37
CA ASN A 142 -8.01 15.64 -13.92
C ASN A 142 -9.34 15.00 -13.49
N ASN A 143 -10.42 15.22 -14.26
CA ASN A 143 -11.75 14.60 -14.07
C ASN A 143 -12.25 14.63 -12.60
N LYS A 144 -11.86 15.66 -11.83
CA LYS A 144 -12.20 15.84 -10.41
C LYS A 144 -13.04 17.09 -10.25
N LYS A 145 -14.13 16.99 -9.50
CA LYS A 145 -14.95 18.15 -9.13
C LYS A 145 -14.23 18.98 -8.06
N GLY A 146 -14.12 20.30 -8.27
CA GLY A 146 -13.67 21.29 -7.29
C GLY A 146 -12.54 22.20 -7.81
N LYS A 147 -12.69 23.52 -7.64
CA LYS A 147 -11.78 24.56 -8.16
C LYS A 147 -10.35 24.52 -7.59
N ASN A 148 -10.12 23.87 -6.45
CA ASN A 148 -8.85 23.92 -5.71
C ASN A 148 -7.92 22.70 -5.90
N ARG A 149 -8.15 21.84 -6.91
CA ARG A 149 -7.31 20.66 -7.13
C ARG A 149 -6.54 20.78 -8.44
N THR A 150 -5.42 21.47 -8.41
CA THR A 150 -4.44 21.51 -9.51
C THR A 150 -3.78 20.14 -9.72
N LEU A 151 -3.27 19.91 -10.95
CA LEU A 151 -2.55 18.69 -11.31
C LEU A 151 -1.23 18.61 -10.51
N SER A 152 -0.92 17.45 -9.93
CA SER A 152 0.30 17.27 -9.15
C SER A 152 1.41 16.57 -9.94
N ASP A 153 2.65 16.91 -9.61
CA ASP A 153 3.88 16.37 -10.24
C ASP A 153 3.88 14.84 -10.22
N ARG A 154 3.48 14.24 -9.10
CA ARG A 154 3.38 12.79 -8.97
C ARG A 154 2.37 12.18 -9.95
N THR A 155 1.24 12.84 -10.16
CA THR A 155 0.18 12.34 -11.05
C THR A 155 0.63 12.41 -12.49
N LEU A 156 1.13 13.57 -12.91
CA LEU A 156 1.62 13.79 -14.26
C LEU A 156 2.82 12.89 -14.57
N GLY A 157 3.79 12.80 -13.65
CA GLY A 157 4.94 11.91 -13.81
C GLY A 157 4.55 10.43 -13.91
N GLN A 158 3.52 9.98 -13.19
CA GLN A 158 3.01 8.62 -13.34
C GLN A 158 2.40 8.40 -14.73
N TRP A 159 1.65 9.36 -15.28
CA TRP A 159 1.12 9.25 -16.63
C TRP A 159 2.21 9.14 -17.70
N VAL A 160 3.32 9.87 -17.55
CA VAL A 160 4.49 9.75 -18.45
C VAL A 160 5.04 8.32 -18.41
N LEU A 161 5.23 7.76 -17.21
CA LEU A 161 5.72 6.38 -17.06
C LEU A 161 4.75 5.35 -17.63
N ASP A 162 3.45 5.52 -17.40
CA ASP A 162 2.41 4.63 -17.93
C ASP A 162 2.33 4.67 -19.46
N TYR A 163 2.54 5.86 -20.05
CA TYR A 163 2.59 6.06 -21.51
C TYR A 163 3.82 5.40 -22.15
N GLU A 164 5.01 5.58 -21.57
CA GLU A 164 6.25 5.00 -22.12
C GLU A 164 6.31 3.49 -21.97
N LYS A 165 5.71 2.94 -20.91
CA LYS A 165 5.60 1.49 -20.72
C LYS A 165 4.69 0.84 -21.77
N ALA A 166 3.85 1.61 -22.44
CA ALA A 166 2.91 1.12 -23.44
C ALA A 166 3.44 1.35 -24.86
N ASP A 167 3.65 0.25 -25.58
CA ASP A 167 4.26 0.27 -26.91
C ASP A 167 3.26 0.67 -28.03
N THR A 168 1.98 0.33 -27.88
CA THR A 168 0.95 0.62 -28.89
C THR A 168 0.05 1.81 -28.49
N PRO A 169 -0.53 2.54 -29.47
CA PRO A 169 -1.48 3.61 -29.18
C PRO A 169 -2.66 3.15 -28.33
N GLU A 170 -3.17 1.95 -28.59
CA GLU A 170 -4.24 1.31 -27.84
C GLU A 170 -3.84 1.02 -26.40
N ALA A 171 -2.61 0.51 -26.18
CA ALA A 171 -2.08 0.27 -24.85
C ALA A 171 -1.87 1.59 -24.09
N ARG A 172 -1.45 2.67 -24.76
CA ARG A 172 -1.30 4.00 -24.16
C ARG A 172 -2.64 4.58 -23.71
N LEU A 173 -3.65 4.48 -24.58
CA LEU A 173 -5.01 4.88 -24.23
C LEU A 173 -5.50 4.07 -23.01
N LYS A 174 -5.33 2.75 -23.05
CA LYS A 174 -5.70 1.83 -21.95
C LYS A 174 -5.03 2.19 -20.63
N ALA A 175 -3.75 2.55 -20.66
CA ALA A 175 -2.96 2.92 -19.50
C ALA A 175 -3.38 4.26 -18.88
N LEU A 176 -3.81 5.22 -19.72
CA LEU A 176 -4.13 6.57 -19.29
C LEU A 176 -5.61 6.80 -18.95
N VAL A 177 -6.50 5.87 -19.24
CA VAL A 177 -7.92 5.98 -18.86
C VAL A 177 -8.09 6.14 -17.34
N PRO A 178 -8.89 7.12 -16.86
CA PRO A 178 -9.25 7.19 -15.45
C PRO A 178 -10.06 5.98 -15.02
N MET A 179 -9.46 5.13 -14.20
CA MET A 179 -10.15 4.01 -13.58
C MET A 179 -11.09 4.50 -12.48
N LYS A 180 -12.37 4.12 -12.60
CA LYS A 180 -13.31 4.22 -11.48
C LYS A 180 -12.99 3.12 -10.47
N ARG A 181 -12.84 3.49 -9.20
CA ARG A 181 -12.88 2.51 -8.13
C ARG A 181 -14.27 1.90 -8.13
N MET A 182 -14.36 0.61 -8.43
CA MET A 182 -15.60 -0.13 -8.21
C MET A 182 -15.68 -0.50 -6.73
N ALA A 183 -16.87 -0.37 -6.15
CA ALA A 183 -17.11 -0.91 -4.82
C ALA A 183 -16.88 -2.41 -4.88
N LYS A 184 -16.14 -2.95 -3.89
CA LYS A 184 -16.06 -4.40 -3.73
C LYS A 184 -17.47 -4.91 -3.49
N LYS A 185 -17.84 -5.98 -4.17
CA LYS A 185 -19.09 -6.67 -3.89
C LYS A 185 -19.10 -7.11 -2.43
N ALA A 186 -20.26 -7.05 -1.77
CA ALA A 186 -20.39 -7.41 -0.36
C ALA A 186 -19.89 -8.85 -0.13
N GLU A 187 -20.16 -9.74 -1.07
CA GLU A 187 -19.76 -11.15 -1.10
C GLU A 187 -18.23 -11.35 -1.14
N GLU A 188 -17.47 -10.36 -1.62
CA GLU A 188 -16.00 -10.42 -1.67
C GLU A 188 -15.34 -9.93 -0.37
N ILE A 189 -16.13 -9.39 0.57
CA ILE A 189 -15.63 -8.92 1.86
C ILE A 189 -15.73 -10.08 2.85
N TRP A 190 -14.63 -10.82 2.98
CA TRP A 190 -14.58 -12.08 3.73
C TRP A 190 -15.05 -12.00 5.19
N TRP A 191 -14.87 -10.87 5.88
CA TRP A 191 -15.30 -10.67 7.27
C TRP A 191 -16.75 -10.18 7.40
N LEU A 192 -17.37 -9.77 6.28
CA LEU A 192 -18.69 -9.16 6.28
C LEU A 192 -19.79 -10.12 6.80
N PRO A 193 -19.80 -11.43 6.49
CA PRO A 193 -20.78 -12.35 7.06
C PRO A 193 -20.77 -12.37 8.60
N ASP A 194 -19.59 -12.40 9.22
CA ASP A 194 -19.44 -12.37 10.68
C ASP A 194 -19.96 -11.05 11.27
N PHE A 195 -19.65 -9.91 10.66
CA PHE A 195 -20.21 -8.62 11.07
C PHE A 195 -21.73 -8.57 10.93
N LEU A 196 -22.27 -9.11 9.83
CA LEU A 196 -23.71 -9.14 9.58
C LEU A 196 -24.45 -10.05 10.56
N ALA A 197 -23.82 -11.11 11.08
CA ALA A 197 -24.39 -11.95 12.12
C ALA A 197 -24.63 -11.16 13.43
N VAL A 198 -23.73 -10.22 13.75
CA VAL A 198 -23.91 -9.30 14.88
C VAL A 198 -24.94 -8.23 14.56
N TYR A 199 -24.83 -7.58 13.40
CA TYR A 199 -25.67 -6.43 13.06
C TYR A 199 -27.15 -6.80 12.79
N ARG A 200 -27.45 -7.98 12.25
CA ARG A 200 -28.81 -8.41 11.91
C ARG A 200 -29.62 -8.94 13.09
N GLN A 201 -29.10 -8.86 14.31
CA GLN A 201 -29.85 -9.26 15.50
C GLN A 201 -31.10 -8.38 15.65
N THR A 202 -32.21 -8.97 16.10
CA THR A 202 -33.51 -8.30 16.28
C THR A 202 -33.51 -7.22 17.37
N ASN A 203 -32.38 -7.04 18.04
CA ASN A 203 -32.19 -6.14 19.18
C ASN A 203 -32.05 -4.66 18.75
N GLY A 204 -32.03 -4.37 17.44
CA GLY A 204 -32.05 -2.99 16.93
C GLY A 204 -30.75 -2.21 17.14
N ILE A 205 -29.62 -2.89 17.40
CA ILE A 205 -28.33 -2.25 17.65
C ILE A 205 -27.86 -1.46 16.41
N ASN A 206 -27.26 -0.30 16.64
CA ASN A 206 -26.77 0.54 15.55
C ASN A 206 -25.44 0.00 14.99
N VAL A 207 -25.00 0.54 13.85
CA VAL A 207 -23.79 0.07 13.14
C VAL A 207 -22.53 0.18 14.00
N ALA A 208 -22.39 1.25 14.80
CA ALA A 208 -21.21 1.45 15.64
C ALA A 208 -21.16 0.44 16.80
N GLU A 209 -22.31 0.16 17.39
CA GLU A 209 -22.47 -0.81 18.46
C GLU A 209 -22.27 -2.25 17.96
N ALA A 210 -22.84 -2.61 16.81
CA ALA A 210 -22.57 -3.88 16.16
C ALA A 210 -21.08 -4.06 15.82
N TYR A 211 -20.41 -2.99 15.37
CA TYR A 211 -18.98 -3.02 15.09
C TYR A 211 -18.15 -3.23 16.37
N TYR A 212 -18.55 -2.61 17.48
CA TYR A 212 -17.91 -2.83 18.78
C TYR A 212 -17.96 -4.31 19.19
N TYR A 213 -19.14 -4.93 19.18
CA TYR A 213 -19.30 -6.35 19.51
C TYR A 213 -18.55 -7.28 18.55
N PHE A 214 -18.69 -7.03 17.24
CA PHE A 214 -17.94 -7.74 16.22
C PHE A 214 -16.43 -7.68 16.48
N SER A 215 -15.86 -6.49 16.74
CA SER A 215 -14.41 -6.35 16.98
C SER A 215 -13.95 -7.14 18.21
N LYS A 216 -14.77 -7.19 19.27
CA LYS A 216 -14.49 -7.93 20.49
C LYS A 216 -14.48 -9.44 20.25
N GLU A 217 -15.50 -9.96 19.56
CA GLU A 217 -15.58 -11.38 19.20
C GLU A 217 -14.46 -11.77 18.24
N TRP A 218 -14.15 -10.89 17.30
CA TRP A 218 -13.08 -11.07 16.33
C TRP A 218 -11.70 -11.18 17.00
N ASP A 219 -11.41 -10.27 17.93
CA ASP A 219 -10.19 -10.34 18.74
C ASP A 219 -10.16 -11.63 19.57
N MET A 220 -11.27 -12.09 20.13
CA MET A 220 -11.30 -13.37 20.85
C MET A 220 -11.01 -14.57 19.93
N ARG A 221 -11.58 -14.58 18.72
CA ARG A 221 -11.40 -15.67 17.72
C ARG A 221 -9.99 -15.72 17.12
N PHE A 222 -9.34 -14.57 16.92
CA PHE A 222 -8.09 -14.50 16.15
C PHE A 222 -6.87 -13.97 16.92
N PHE A 223 -7.05 -13.44 18.14
CA PHE A 223 -5.99 -12.88 18.97
C PHE A 223 -5.60 -13.78 20.16
N CYS A 224 -6.46 -14.74 20.54
CA CYS A 224 -6.12 -15.85 21.43
C CYS A 224 -5.78 -17.07 20.57
N GLY A 225 -4.56 -17.59 20.65
CA GLY A 225 -4.00 -18.61 19.76
C GLY A 225 -4.61 -20.00 19.84
N VAL A 226 -5.94 -20.13 19.79
CA VAL A 226 -6.63 -21.39 19.56
C VAL A 226 -7.26 -21.30 18.17
N VAL A 227 -6.51 -21.78 17.18
CA VAL A 227 -7.06 -22.20 15.90
C VAL A 227 -8.01 -23.37 16.20
N LEU A 228 -9.27 -23.07 16.50
CA LEU A 228 -10.34 -24.05 16.41
C LEU A 228 -10.69 -24.18 14.93
N LEU A 229 -9.97 -25.10 14.28
CA LEU A 229 -10.46 -25.76 13.08
C LEU A 229 -11.66 -26.63 13.50
N CYS A 230 -12.85 -26.17 13.13
CA CYS A 230 -14.00 -27.00 12.79
C CYS A 230 -14.69 -26.36 11.59
#